data_AF-A0A8I0S9L5-F1
#
_entry.id   AF-A0A8I0S9L5-F1
#
_cell.length_a   1.000
_cell.length_b   1.000
_cell.length_c   1.000
_cell.angle_alpha   90.00
_cell.angle_beta   90.00
_cell.angle_gamma   90.00
#
_symmetry.space_group_name_H-M   'P 1'
#
loop_
_entity.id
_entity.type
_entity.pdbx_description
1 polymer ?
#
loop_
_entity_poly.entity_id
_entity_poly.type
_entity_poly.pdbx_seq_one_letter_code
_entity_poly.pdbx_strand_id
1 'polypeptide(L)'
;MTDRPVVALDGVRPDEVHVVRVFADADGRHGNELGIVLASPRTDGRELAIAQALGFSETVFVDAVDAPGEDPRGATIRILTPARELPFAGHPTVGTAWWLASLGVPVDHLRVPAGIVRVDRAGDEVRVTADPAWGPEFAWHPVGSAAELLALDLPALAEASGIEHLYAWAWVDESAGWIRARMSAPALGVPEDEATGSAALRVTAHLGRGLRITQGRGSELVTRLLDDGRAEVGGRTVADRVIPLR
;
A
#
# COMPACT_ATOMS: atom_id res chain seq x y z
N MET A 1 -13.19 -6.08 -27.36
CA MET A 1 -14.14 -5.62 -26.33
C MET A 1 -14.22 -6.72 -25.31
N THR A 2 -13.56 -6.56 -24.17
CA THR A 2 -13.76 -7.49 -23.06
C THR A 2 -15.14 -7.23 -22.46
N ASP A 3 -15.86 -8.28 -22.10
CA ASP A 3 -17.21 -8.24 -21.51
C ASP A 3 -17.16 -7.83 -20.03
N ARG A 4 -16.22 -6.95 -19.66
CA ARG A 4 -16.00 -6.60 -18.26
C ARG A 4 -17.16 -5.71 -17.77
N PRO A 5 -17.79 -6.07 -16.64
CA PRO A 5 -18.83 -5.25 -16.05
C PRO A 5 -18.26 -3.88 -15.69
N VAL A 6 -19.04 -2.82 -15.98
CA VAL A 6 -18.71 -1.46 -15.55
C VAL A 6 -18.97 -1.36 -14.05
N VAL A 7 -17.94 -1.04 -13.27
CA VAL A 7 -18.13 -0.72 -11.85
C VAL A 7 -18.77 0.67 -11.77
N ALA A 8 -19.93 0.75 -11.13
CA ALA A 8 -20.59 2.01 -10.83
C ALA A 8 -20.68 2.18 -9.32
N LEU A 9 -20.09 3.26 -8.80
CA LEU A 9 -20.21 3.68 -7.42
C LEU A 9 -20.83 5.08 -7.40
N ASP A 10 -21.79 5.30 -6.50
CA ASP A 10 -22.47 6.59 -6.39
C ASP A 10 -21.47 7.72 -6.13
N GLY A 11 -21.54 8.77 -6.94
CA GLY A 11 -20.67 9.94 -6.81
C GLY A 11 -19.25 9.77 -7.36
N VAL A 12 -18.92 8.64 -7.99
CA VAL A 12 -17.61 8.39 -8.62
C VAL A 12 -17.76 8.32 -10.13
N ARG A 13 -17.00 9.14 -10.88
CA ARG A 13 -17.01 9.06 -12.34
C ARG A 13 -15.89 8.15 -12.85
N PRO A 14 -16.11 7.38 -13.93
CA PRO A 14 -15.09 6.49 -14.51
C PRO A 14 -13.96 7.23 -15.23
N ASP A 15 -14.04 8.56 -15.36
CA ASP A 15 -13.01 9.44 -15.91
C ASP A 15 -12.27 10.23 -14.81
N GLU A 16 -12.32 9.77 -13.57
CA GLU A 16 -11.61 10.33 -12.43
C GLU A 16 -10.55 9.38 -11.91
N VAL A 17 -9.50 9.97 -11.35
CA VAL A 17 -8.53 9.31 -10.48
C VAL A 17 -8.71 9.91 -9.09
N HIS A 18 -9.09 9.07 -8.13
CA HIS A 18 -9.17 9.46 -6.72
C HIS A 18 -7.81 9.25 -6.08
N VAL A 19 -7.28 10.29 -5.46
CA VAL A 19 -5.98 10.25 -4.79
C VAL A 19 -6.22 10.27 -3.28
N VAL A 20 -5.61 9.31 -2.59
CA VAL A 20 -5.55 9.25 -1.12
C VAL A 20 -4.10 9.22 -0.66
N ARG A 21 -3.83 9.67 0.57
CA ARG A 21 -2.54 9.45 1.24
C ARG A 21 -2.72 8.37 2.30
N VAL A 22 -1.99 7.27 2.14
CA VAL A 22 -2.06 6.10 3.03
C VAL A 22 -0.91 6.14 4.02
N PHE A 23 -1.15 5.77 5.28
CA PHE A 23 -0.19 5.82 6.38
C PHE A 23 0.25 7.24 6.75
N ALA A 24 -0.68 8.20 6.65
CA ALA A 24 -0.44 9.55 7.12
C ALA A 24 -0.17 9.59 8.63
N ASP A 25 0.53 10.63 9.09
CA ASP A 25 0.78 10.85 10.52
C ASP A 25 -0.51 11.26 11.28
N ALA A 26 -0.38 11.48 12.58
CA ALA A 26 -1.50 11.91 13.43
C ALA A 26 -2.22 13.20 12.96
N ASP A 27 -1.51 14.10 12.27
CA ASP A 27 -2.02 15.36 11.74
C ASP A 27 -2.54 15.22 10.29
N GLY A 28 -2.50 14.02 9.71
CA GLY A 28 -2.88 13.77 8.30
C GLY A 28 -1.83 14.23 7.28
N ARG A 29 -0.59 14.49 7.71
CA ARG A 29 0.55 14.81 6.85
C ARG A 29 1.28 13.53 6.44
N HIS A 30 2.26 13.68 5.54
CA HIS A 30 3.04 12.55 5.02
C HIS A 30 2.14 11.51 4.33
N GLY A 31 2.45 10.22 4.45
CA GLY A 31 1.76 9.14 3.76
C GLY A 31 2.16 8.98 2.30
N ASN A 32 1.89 7.79 1.77
CA ASN A 32 2.14 7.45 0.37
C ASN A 32 0.91 7.77 -0.48
N GLU A 33 1.11 8.46 -1.60
CA GLU A 33 0.01 8.78 -2.52
C GLU A 33 -0.39 7.54 -3.32
N LEU A 34 -1.70 7.31 -3.39
CA LEU A 34 -2.28 6.21 -4.15
C LEU A 34 -3.32 6.75 -5.12
N GLY A 35 -3.15 6.48 -6.41
CA GLY A 35 -4.18 6.70 -7.41
C GLY A 35 -5.16 5.53 -7.46
N ILE A 36 -6.46 5.80 -7.42
CA ILE A 36 -7.52 4.79 -7.51
C ILE A 36 -8.45 5.14 -8.67
N VAL A 37 -8.68 4.17 -9.56
CA VAL A 37 -9.46 4.31 -10.78
C VAL A 37 -10.52 3.20 -10.84
N LEU A 38 -11.75 3.54 -11.23
CA LEU A 38 -12.74 2.52 -11.57
C LEU A 38 -12.44 1.95 -12.96
N ALA A 39 -12.35 0.62 -13.06
CA ALA A 39 -12.17 -0.02 -14.36
C ALA A 39 -13.38 0.27 -15.25
N SER A 40 -13.10 0.63 -16.50
CA SER A 40 -14.12 0.96 -17.50
C SER A 40 -13.60 0.65 -18.90
N PRO A 41 -14.45 0.73 -19.95
CA PRO A 41 -13.98 0.61 -21.33
C PRO A 41 -12.88 1.62 -21.71
N ARG A 42 -12.70 2.71 -20.96
CA ARG A 42 -11.61 3.69 -21.18
C ARG A 42 -10.26 3.24 -20.65
N THR A 43 -10.26 2.34 -19.66
CA THR A 43 -9.05 1.80 -19.03
C THR A 43 -8.66 0.44 -19.59
N ASP A 44 -9.57 -0.29 -20.24
CA ASP A 44 -9.33 -1.64 -20.79
C ASP A 44 -8.11 -1.68 -21.72
N GLY A 45 -7.09 -2.44 -21.33
CA GLY A 45 -5.83 -2.57 -22.06
C GLY A 45 -4.92 -1.34 -22.00
N ARG A 46 -5.28 -0.32 -21.22
CA ARG A 46 -4.52 0.94 -21.06
C ARG A 46 -3.98 1.12 -19.63
N GLU A 47 -4.23 0.19 -18.73
CA GLU A 47 -3.97 0.35 -17.30
C GLU A 47 -2.50 0.67 -17.01
N LEU A 48 -1.56 -0.02 -17.67
CA LEU A 48 -0.13 0.23 -17.50
C LEU A 48 0.27 1.63 -18.01
N ALA A 49 -0.24 2.02 -19.18
CA ALA A 49 0.02 3.35 -19.75
C ALA A 49 -0.57 4.46 -18.88
N ILE A 50 -1.73 4.22 -18.25
CA ILE A 50 -2.34 5.12 -17.28
C ILE A 50 -1.47 5.23 -16.03
N ALA A 51 -1.06 4.11 -15.43
CA ALA A 51 -0.19 4.11 -14.25
C ALA A 51 1.13 4.85 -14.52
N GLN A 52 1.73 4.62 -15.70
CA GLN A 52 2.93 5.33 -16.15
C GLN A 52 2.70 6.84 -16.32
N ALA A 53 1.57 7.24 -16.91
CA ALA A 53 1.25 8.66 -17.13
C ALA A 53 0.92 9.41 -15.82
N LEU A 54 0.32 8.72 -14.85
CA LEU A 54 -0.01 9.28 -13.54
C LEU A 54 1.24 9.44 -12.66
N GLY A 55 2.20 8.52 -12.76
CA GLY A 55 3.48 8.64 -12.06
C GLY A 55 3.43 8.42 -10.54
N PHE A 56 2.31 7.89 -10.02
CA PHE A 56 2.25 7.39 -8.64
C PHE A 56 3.11 6.13 -8.50
N SER A 57 3.57 5.83 -7.28
CA SER A 57 4.25 4.55 -6.97
C SER A 57 3.38 3.37 -7.41
N GLU A 58 2.09 3.44 -7.12
CA GLU A 58 1.07 2.50 -7.56
C GLU A 58 -0.23 3.22 -7.94
N THR A 59 -0.92 2.63 -8.92
CA THR A 59 -2.30 2.95 -9.29
C THR A 59 -3.15 1.69 -9.18
N VAL A 60 -4.28 1.79 -8.50
CA VAL A 60 -5.25 0.70 -8.34
C VAL A 60 -6.38 0.86 -9.34
N PHE A 61 -6.73 -0.25 -9.99
CA PHE A 61 -7.92 -0.37 -10.80
C PHE A 61 -8.92 -1.27 -10.08
N VAL A 62 -10.08 -0.72 -9.74
CA VAL A 62 -11.19 -1.47 -9.14
C VAL A 62 -12.00 -2.09 -10.27
N ASP A 63 -11.84 -3.40 -10.46
CA ASP A 63 -12.48 -4.16 -11.55
C ASP A 63 -13.89 -4.63 -11.19
N ALA A 64 -14.18 -4.85 -9.91
CA ALA A 64 -15.51 -5.23 -9.43
C ALA A 64 -15.72 -4.85 -7.97
N VAL A 65 -16.96 -4.58 -7.60
CA VAL A 65 -17.40 -4.51 -6.21
C VAL A 65 -18.65 -5.37 -6.08
N ASP A 66 -18.67 -6.25 -5.08
CA ASP A 66 -19.78 -7.17 -4.84
C ASP A 66 -21.06 -6.39 -4.50
N ALA A 67 -22.21 -7.03 -4.77
CA ALA A 67 -23.50 -6.38 -4.66
C ALA A 67 -23.80 -5.90 -3.22
N PRO A 68 -24.56 -4.81 -3.04
CA PRO A 68 -25.03 -4.43 -1.72
C PRO A 68 -25.80 -5.59 -1.06
N GLY A 69 -25.35 -6.03 0.12
CA GLY A 69 -25.98 -7.11 0.90
C GLY A 69 -25.28 -8.48 0.83
N GLU A 70 -24.20 -8.62 0.04
CA GLU A 70 -23.30 -9.78 0.20
C GLU A 70 -22.59 -9.75 1.55
N ASP A 71 -22.41 -10.92 2.16
CA ASP A 71 -21.74 -11.11 3.45
C ASP A 71 -20.95 -12.44 3.43
N PRO A 72 -19.60 -12.41 3.36
CA PRO A 72 -18.74 -11.22 3.35
C PRO A 72 -18.77 -10.49 2.00
N ARG A 73 -18.71 -9.15 2.02
CA ARG A 73 -18.68 -8.30 0.83
C ARG A 73 -17.25 -8.04 0.37
N GLY A 74 -16.96 -8.22 -0.92
CA GLY A 74 -15.62 -7.98 -1.47
C GLY A 74 -15.54 -6.98 -2.61
N ALA A 75 -14.30 -6.66 -3.01
CA ALA A 75 -14.00 -6.01 -4.27
C ALA A 75 -12.80 -6.68 -4.95
N THR A 76 -12.79 -6.70 -6.28
CA THR A 76 -11.66 -7.19 -7.09
C THR A 76 -10.86 -6.01 -7.58
N ILE A 77 -9.54 -6.04 -7.35
CA ILE A 77 -8.65 -4.96 -7.71
C ILE A 77 -7.38 -5.48 -8.39
N ARG A 78 -6.81 -4.65 -9.26
CA ARG A 78 -5.45 -4.81 -9.80
C ARG A 78 -4.59 -3.64 -9.37
N ILE A 79 -3.32 -3.92 -9.11
CA ILE A 79 -2.36 -2.95 -8.58
C ILE A 79 -1.24 -2.81 -9.60
N LEU A 80 -1.05 -1.61 -10.13
CA LEU A 80 -0.06 -1.36 -11.17
C LEU A 80 0.94 -0.32 -10.71
N THR A 81 2.22 -0.65 -10.87
CA THR A 81 3.31 0.34 -10.91
C THR A 81 3.39 0.94 -12.32
N PRO A 82 4.18 2.00 -12.54
CA PRO A 82 4.51 2.48 -13.88
C PRO A 82 5.14 1.42 -14.80
N ALA A 83 5.73 0.35 -14.25
CA ALA A 83 6.49 -0.66 -15.01
C ALA A 83 5.73 -1.98 -15.21
N ARG A 84 4.90 -2.40 -14.24
CA ARG A 84 4.21 -3.70 -14.26
C ARG A 84 3.04 -3.76 -13.29
N GLU A 85 2.17 -4.75 -13.49
CA GLU A 85 1.19 -5.19 -12.50
C GLU A 85 1.89 -5.96 -11.36
N LEU A 86 1.44 -5.71 -10.13
CA LEU A 86 1.90 -6.38 -8.92
C LEU A 86 0.85 -7.41 -8.47
N PRO A 87 1.28 -8.56 -7.94
CA PRO A 87 0.34 -9.55 -7.40
C PRO A 87 -0.29 -9.07 -6.09
N PHE A 88 0.41 -8.22 -5.34
CA PHE A 88 -0.05 -7.61 -4.09
C PHE A 88 0.80 -6.38 -3.74
N ALA A 89 0.21 -5.41 -3.04
CA ALA A 89 0.93 -4.36 -2.34
C ALA A 89 0.13 -3.88 -1.11
N GLY A 90 0.84 -3.55 -0.03
CA GLY A 90 0.22 -3.20 1.25
C GLY A 90 -0.53 -1.87 1.24
N HIS A 91 0.14 -0.75 0.95
CA HIS A 91 -0.54 0.56 0.98
C HIS A 91 -1.69 0.67 -0.06
N PRO A 92 -1.58 0.10 -1.29
CA PRO A 92 -2.67 0.12 -2.25
C PRO A 92 -3.93 -0.60 -1.76
N THR A 93 -3.78 -1.71 -1.04
CA THR A 93 -4.91 -2.45 -0.47
C THR A 93 -5.55 -1.71 0.70
N VAL A 94 -4.76 -1.14 1.62
CA VAL A 94 -5.28 -0.29 2.72
C VAL A 94 -6.02 0.93 2.16
N GLY A 95 -5.41 1.66 1.23
CA GLY A 95 -5.98 2.88 0.66
C GLY A 95 -7.27 2.63 -0.12
N THR A 96 -7.32 1.55 -0.90
CA THR A 96 -8.54 1.20 -1.67
C THR A 96 -9.68 0.78 -0.76
N ALA A 97 -9.42 -0.06 0.24
CA ALA A 97 -10.44 -0.44 1.22
C ALA A 97 -10.96 0.76 2.01
N TRP A 98 -10.07 1.69 2.39
CA TRP A 98 -10.46 2.95 3.04
C TRP A 98 -11.31 3.83 2.11
N TRP A 99 -10.91 3.98 0.85
CA TRP A 99 -11.63 4.80 -0.11
C TRP A 99 -13.05 4.25 -0.35
N LEU A 100 -13.19 2.94 -0.60
CA LEU A 100 -14.50 2.29 -0.74
C LEU A 100 -15.37 2.50 0.51
N ALA A 101 -14.79 2.33 1.70
CA ALA A 101 -15.46 2.62 2.96
C ALA A 101 -15.92 4.09 3.08
N SER A 102 -15.10 5.05 2.63
CA SER A 102 -15.41 6.49 2.65
C SER A 102 -16.61 6.85 1.75
N LEU A 103 -16.86 6.04 0.72
CA LEU A 103 -18.00 6.18 -0.20
C LEU A 103 -19.28 5.50 0.32
N GLY A 104 -19.27 4.96 1.54
CA GLY A 104 -20.38 4.16 2.08
C GLY A 104 -20.43 2.73 1.53
N VAL A 105 -19.32 2.25 0.96
CA VAL A 105 -19.19 0.93 0.34
C VAL A 105 -18.10 0.10 1.06
N PRO A 106 -18.26 -0.22 2.36
CA PRO A 106 -17.35 -1.14 3.04
C PRO A 106 -17.17 -2.45 2.28
N VAL A 107 -15.97 -3.00 2.35
CA VAL A 107 -15.66 -4.38 1.97
C VAL A 107 -14.92 -5.07 3.11
N ASP A 108 -15.14 -6.37 3.24
CA ASP A 108 -14.51 -7.27 4.20
C ASP A 108 -13.26 -7.95 3.61
N HIS A 109 -13.12 -7.94 2.29
CA HIS A 109 -11.94 -8.43 1.59
C HIS A 109 -11.70 -7.78 0.23
N LEU A 110 -10.44 -7.80 -0.19
CA LEU A 110 -10.01 -7.45 -1.53
C LEU A 110 -9.48 -8.71 -2.23
N ARG A 111 -9.89 -8.91 -3.48
CA ARG A 111 -9.36 -9.95 -4.36
C ARG A 111 -8.26 -9.33 -5.21
N VAL A 112 -7.03 -9.73 -4.96
CA VAL A 112 -5.83 -9.33 -5.73
C VAL A 112 -5.26 -10.56 -6.46
N PRO A 113 -4.34 -10.41 -7.42
CA PRO A 113 -3.79 -11.56 -8.13
C PRO A 113 -3.09 -12.58 -7.21
N ALA A 114 -2.51 -12.15 -6.08
CA ALA A 114 -1.90 -13.05 -5.10
C ALA A 114 -2.93 -13.88 -4.28
N GLY A 115 -4.18 -13.42 -4.17
CA GLY A 115 -5.20 -14.07 -3.36
C GLY A 115 -6.18 -13.10 -2.68
N ILE A 116 -6.77 -13.56 -1.58
CA ILE A 116 -7.73 -12.79 -0.79
C ILE A 116 -7.00 -12.05 0.33
N VAL A 117 -7.11 -10.72 0.32
CA VAL A 117 -6.65 -9.83 1.39
C VAL A 117 -7.84 -9.51 2.27
N ARG A 118 -7.78 -9.89 3.55
CA ARG A 118 -8.85 -9.55 4.51
C ARG A 118 -8.74 -8.07 4.90
N VAL A 119 -9.89 -7.42 5.05
CA VAL A 119 -10.01 -6.02 5.46
C VAL A 119 -10.71 -5.98 6.82
N ASP A 120 -10.09 -5.33 7.79
CA ASP A 120 -10.67 -5.06 9.10
C ASP A 120 -10.74 -3.53 9.31
N ARG A 121 -11.86 -3.07 9.89
CA ARG A 121 -12.13 -1.65 10.11
C ARG A 121 -12.33 -1.36 11.59
N ALA A 122 -11.74 -0.27 12.08
CA ALA A 122 -11.97 0.24 13.41
C ALA A 122 -12.14 1.77 13.36
N GLY A 123 -13.39 2.24 13.37
CA GLY A 123 -13.70 3.64 13.07
C GLY A 123 -13.26 4.00 11.65
N ASP A 124 -12.40 5.01 11.53
CA ASP A 124 -11.86 5.50 10.27
C ASP A 124 -10.54 4.81 9.86
N GLU A 125 -10.00 3.93 10.70
CA GLU A 125 -8.81 3.16 10.38
C GLU A 125 -9.15 1.89 9.64
N VAL A 126 -8.33 1.58 8.62
CA VAL A 126 -8.36 0.35 7.86
C VAL A 126 -7.07 -0.42 8.09
N ARG A 127 -7.22 -1.72 8.33
CA ARG A 127 -6.14 -2.69 8.40
C ARG A 127 -6.40 -3.78 7.38
N VAL A 128 -5.32 -4.30 6.79
CA VAL A 128 -5.38 -5.41 5.86
C VAL A 128 -4.50 -6.55 6.33
N THR A 129 -4.99 -7.78 6.21
CA THR A 129 -4.24 -8.99 6.52
C THR A 129 -3.88 -9.71 5.23
N ALA A 130 -2.59 -9.99 5.06
CA ALA A 130 -2.04 -10.69 3.89
C ALA A 130 -0.86 -11.58 4.28
N ASP A 131 -0.46 -12.46 3.37
CA ASP A 131 0.79 -13.22 3.50
C ASP A 131 1.99 -12.29 3.23
N PRO A 132 2.93 -12.11 4.19
CA PRO A 132 4.15 -11.33 3.97
C PRO A 132 4.93 -11.75 2.73
N ALA A 133 4.90 -13.03 2.36
CA ALA A 133 5.62 -13.57 1.21
C ALA A 133 5.11 -13.05 -0.14
N TRP A 134 3.89 -12.47 -0.19
CA TRP A 134 3.35 -11.88 -1.42
C TRP A 134 4.04 -10.57 -1.85
N GLY A 135 4.70 -9.88 -0.91
CA GLY A 135 5.55 -8.72 -1.23
C GLY A 135 6.90 -9.13 -1.84
N PRO A 136 7.71 -8.19 -2.35
CA PRO A 136 9.06 -8.50 -2.83
C PRO A 136 10.01 -8.88 -1.69
N GLU A 137 11.13 -9.50 -2.01
CA GLU A 137 12.21 -9.69 -1.03
C GLU A 137 12.91 -8.35 -0.72
N PHE A 138 13.38 -8.22 0.52
CA PHE A 138 14.07 -7.02 0.98
C PHE A 138 15.43 -7.40 1.58
N ALA A 139 16.46 -6.61 1.26
CA ALA A 139 17.68 -6.55 2.05
C ALA A 139 17.37 -5.80 3.35
N TRP A 140 17.46 -6.50 4.48
CA TRP A 140 17.31 -5.89 5.81
C TRP A 140 18.61 -5.21 6.23
N HIS A 141 18.51 -3.93 6.59
CA HIS A 141 19.66 -3.15 7.06
C HIS A 141 19.37 -2.51 8.42
N PRO A 142 19.47 -3.28 9.53
CA PRO A 142 19.38 -2.72 10.87
C PRO A 142 20.59 -1.84 11.19
N VAL A 143 20.35 -0.69 11.81
CA VAL A 143 21.39 0.22 12.31
C VAL A 143 21.17 0.57 13.78
N GLY A 144 22.19 1.12 14.45
CA GLY A 144 22.21 1.27 15.90
C GLY A 144 21.33 2.40 16.43
N SER A 145 20.94 3.37 15.58
CA SER A 145 20.10 4.49 15.99
C SER A 145 19.33 5.13 14.84
N ALA A 146 18.25 5.84 15.17
CA ALA A 146 17.52 6.64 14.19
C ALA A 146 18.38 7.75 13.55
N ALA A 147 19.36 8.29 14.29
CA ALA A 147 20.29 9.29 13.75
C ALA A 147 21.21 8.70 12.67
N GLU A 148 21.75 7.51 12.92
CA GLU A 148 22.54 6.75 11.94
C GLU A 148 21.71 6.42 10.70
N LEU A 149 20.47 5.95 10.89
CA LEU A 149 19.54 5.65 9.80
C LEU A 149 19.28 6.85 8.88
N LEU A 150 19.10 8.04 9.45
CA LEU A 150 18.87 9.28 8.69
C LEU A 150 20.13 9.78 7.99
N ALA A 151 21.32 9.39 8.46
CA ALA A 151 22.60 9.74 7.83
C ALA A 151 22.97 8.82 6.66
N LEU A 152 22.25 7.71 6.43
CA LEU A 152 22.52 6.79 5.33
C LEU A 152 22.30 7.45 3.96
N ASP A 153 23.26 7.24 3.07
CA ASP A 153 23.04 7.32 1.62
C ASP A 153 22.31 6.05 1.16
N LEU A 154 20.99 6.09 1.26
CA LEU A 154 20.14 4.92 1.07
C LEU A 154 20.16 4.37 -0.37
N PRO A 155 20.11 5.21 -1.44
CA PRO A 155 20.27 4.72 -2.80
C PRO A 155 21.62 4.04 -3.05
N ALA A 156 22.73 4.64 -2.60
CA ALA A 156 24.05 4.04 -2.79
C ALA A 156 24.19 2.69 -2.06
N LEU A 157 23.62 2.60 -0.86
CA LEU A 157 23.58 1.35 -0.11
C LEU A 157 22.71 0.29 -0.79
N ALA A 158 21.57 0.69 -1.36
CA ALA A 158 20.69 -0.22 -2.09
C ALA A 158 21.38 -0.80 -3.32
N GLU A 159 22.06 0.04 -4.11
CA GLU A 159 22.88 -0.39 -5.25
C GLU A 159 23.99 -1.37 -4.85
N ALA A 160 24.67 -1.10 -3.73
CA ALA A 160 25.74 -1.96 -3.22
C ALA A 160 25.23 -3.31 -2.69
N SER A 161 23.97 -3.39 -2.24
CA SER A 161 23.39 -4.61 -1.67
C SER A 161 23.17 -5.73 -2.70
N GLY A 162 23.04 -5.38 -3.98
CA GLY A 162 22.67 -6.31 -5.05
C GLY A 162 21.23 -6.83 -4.99
N ILE A 163 20.41 -6.39 -4.02
CA ILE A 163 18.99 -6.70 -3.92
C ILE A 163 18.17 -5.48 -4.36
N GLU A 164 17.11 -5.72 -5.12
CA GLU A 164 16.28 -4.67 -5.73
C GLU A 164 15.63 -3.72 -4.71
N HIS A 165 15.32 -4.22 -3.51
CA HIS A 165 14.71 -3.46 -2.43
C HIS A 165 15.56 -3.51 -1.16
N LEU A 166 15.94 -2.34 -0.64
CA LEU A 166 16.61 -2.18 0.64
C LEU A 166 15.63 -1.60 1.66
N TYR A 167 15.56 -2.21 2.85
CA TYR A 167 14.80 -1.70 3.97
C TYR A 167 15.71 -1.50 5.18
N ALA A 168 16.07 -0.25 5.43
CA ALA A 168 16.90 0.15 6.55
C ALA A 168 16.03 0.56 7.74
N TRP A 169 16.39 0.14 8.94
CA TRP A 169 15.61 0.44 10.14
C TRP A 169 16.46 0.51 11.40
N ALA A 170 15.93 1.20 12.40
CA ALA A 170 16.51 1.29 13.74
C ALA A 170 15.40 1.20 14.78
N TRP A 171 15.69 0.55 15.91
CA TRP A 171 14.79 0.63 17.07
C TRP A 171 14.76 2.06 17.60
N VAL A 172 13.55 2.58 17.80
CA VAL A 172 13.29 3.79 18.59
C VAL A 172 13.01 3.38 20.04
N ASP A 173 12.15 2.36 20.20
CA ASP A 173 11.88 1.70 21.46
C ASP A 173 11.60 0.22 21.17
N GLU A 174 12.60 -0.62 21.42
CA GLU A 174 12.48 -2.07 21.18
C GLU A 174 11.44 -2.70 22.09
N SER A 175 11.29 -2.23 23.34
CA SER A 175 10.30 -2.79 24.27
C SER A 175 8.87 -2.55 23.76
N ALA A 176 8.61 -1.36 23.22
CA ALA A 176 7.34 -0.99 22.61
C ALA A 176 7.16 -1.49 21.17
N GLY A 177 8.19 -2.10 20.56
CA GLY A 177 8.13 -2.54 19.16
C GLY A 177 8.10 -1.39 18.17
N TRP A 178 8.71 -0.25 18.50
CA TRP A 178 8.73 0.93 17.64
C TRP A 178 10.04 1.03 16.87
N ILE A 179 9.95 1.01 15.53
CA ILE A 179 11.08 1.26 14.63
C ILE A 179 10.93 2.57 13.86
N ARG A 180 12.06 3.19 13.56
CA ARG A 180 12.22 4.16 12.47
C ARG A 180 12.69 3.38 11.25
N ALA A 181 12.14 3.67 10.07
CA ALA A 181 12.48 2.96 8.85
C ALA A 181 12.63 3.87 7.63
N ARG A 182 13.38 3.40 6.64
CA ARG A 182 13.51 3.99 5.30
C ARG A 182 13.61 2.85 4.27
N MET A 183 13.03 3.05 3.09
CA MET A 183 13.02 2.06 2.02
C MET A 183 13.55 2.68 0.72
N SER A 184 14.38 1.95 -0.01
CA SER A 184 14.89 2.36 -1.33
C SER A 184 14.86 1.20 -2.32
N ALA A 185 14.53 1.51 -3.57
CA ALA A 185 14.56 0.61 -4.71
C ALA A 185 14.97 1.37 -5.98
N PRO A 186 16.24 1.82 -6.09
CA PRO A 186 16.67 2.73 -7.15
C PRO A 186 16.61 2.10 -8.55
N ALA A 187 16.80 0.78 -8.65
CA ALA A 187 16.63 0.02 -9.90
C ALA A 187 15.21 0.12 -10.48
N LEU A 188 14.21 0.44 -9.64
CA LEU A 188 12.82 0.68 -10.01
C LEU A 188 12.48 2.17 -10.13
N GLY A 189 13.47 3.05 -10.05
CA GLY A 189 13.28 4.50 -10.06
C GLY A 189 12.76 5.07 -8.74
N VAL A 190 12.83 4.30 -7.65
CA VAL A 190 12.37 4.72 -6.32
C VAL A 190 13.58 4.98 -5.42
N PRO A 191 14.12 6.21 -5.39
CA PRO A 191 15.28 6.53 -4.55
C PRO A 191 14.94 6.41 -3.06
N GLU A 192 13.74 6.81 -2.66
CA GLU A 192 13.22 6.59 -1.31
C GLU A 192 11.69 6.54 -1.33
N ASP A 193 11.11 5.53 -0.69
CA ASP A 193 9.66 5.39 -0.56
C ASP A 193 9.16 5.89 0.81
N GLU A 194 8.10 6.70 0.79
CA GLU A 194 7.57 7.38 1.97
C GLU A 194 6.94 6.38 2.95
N ALA A 195 6.19 5.38 2.46
CA ALA A 195 5.61 4.33 3.30
C ALA A 195 5.39 3.02 2.51
N THR A 196 6.02 1.93 2.97
CA THR A 196 6.06 0.67 2.24
C THR A 196 5.33 -0.45 3.01
N GLY A 197 4.04 -0.61 2.76
CA GLY A 197 3.21 -1.61 3.47
C GLY A 197 3.70 -3.07 3.29
N SER A 198 4.23 -3.43 2.12
CA SER A 198 4.78 -4.78 1.89
C SER A 198 6.05 -5.04 2.71
N ALA A 199 6.92 -4.04 2.83
CA ALA A 199 8.09 -4.11 3.72
C ALA A 199 7.67 -4.20 5.18
N ALA A 200 6.64 -3.43 5.59
CA ALA A 200 6.09 -3.47 6.94
C ALA A 200 5.57 -4.87 7.32
N LEU A 201 4.85 -5.55 6.43
CA LEU A 201 4.41 -6.94 6.64
C LEU A 201 5.62 -7.89 6.77
N ARG A 202 6.60 -7.77 5.88
CA ARG A 202 7.78 -8.65 5.88
C ARG A 202 8.71 -8.43 7.07
N VAL A 203 8.96 -7.18 7.49
CA VAL A 203 9.79 -6.89 8.67
C VAL A 203 9.09 -7.34 9.96
N THR A 204 7.75 -7.26 10.01
CA THR A 204 6.94 -7.80 11.11
C THR A 204 7.11 -9.30 11.25
N ALA A 205 7.03 -10.03 10.12
CA ALA A 205 7.30 -11.47 10.10
C ALA A 205 8.76 -11.80 10.45
N HIS A 206 9.72 -11.04 9.91
CA HIS A 206 11.14 -11.21 10.16
C HIS A 206 11.51 -11.03 11.65
N LEU A 207 10.92 -10.02 12.30
CA LEU A 207 11.15 -9.72 13.72
C LEU A 207 10.23 -10.52 14.66
N GLY A 208 9.28 -11.28 14.12
CA GLY A 208 8.39 -12.15 14.89
C GLY A 208 7.44 -11.41 15.83
N ARG A 209 7.14 -10.13 15.58
CA ARG A 209 6.31 -9.30 16.47
C ARG A 209 5.62 -8.17 15.73
N GLY A 210 4.49 -7.70 16.29
CA GLY A 210 3.83 -6.48 15.84
C GLY A 210 4.69 -5.24 16.08
N LEU A 211 4.56 -4.26 15.19
CA LEU A 211 5.41 -3.07 15.17
C LEU A 211 4.59 -1.78 15.06
N ARG A 212 5.16 -0.71 15.62
CA ARG A 212 4.85 0.67 15.24
C ARG A 212 6.01 1.14 14.37
N ILE A 213 5.72 1.66 13.19
CA ILE A 213 6.74 2.00 12.20
C ILE A 213 6.57 3.46 11.83
N THR A 214 7.62 4.25 12.03
CA THR A 214 7.72 5.60 11.46
C THR A 214 8.61 5.51 10.22
N GLN A 215 8.05 5.63 9.02
CA GLN A 215 8.78 5.52 7.75
C GLN A 215 8.90 6.87 7.02
N GLY A 216 9.92 7.02 6.18
CA GLY A 216 9.99 8.12 5.20
C GLY A 216 10.15 9.45 5.91
N ARG A 217 9.37 10.47 5.55
CA ARG A 217 9.41 11.78 6.23
C ARG A 217 8.65 11.80 7.56
N GLY A 218 7.76 10.83 7.80
CA GLY A 218 6.99 10.76 9.04
C GLY A 218 5.75 9.88 8.99
N SER A 219 5.59 9.07 7.95
CA SER A 219 4.45 8.17 7.80
C SER A 219 4.38 7.13 8.91
N GLU A 220 3.18 6.79 9.36
CA GLU A 220 2.96 5.90 10.49
C GLU A 220 2.20 4.64 10.06
N LEU A 221 2.82 3.48 10.30
CA LEU A 221 2.24 2.17 10.06
C LEU A 221 2.18 1.40 11.37
N VAL A 222 1.11 0.62 11.55
CA VAL A 222 0.96 -0.32 12.66
C VAL A 222 0.76 -1.70 12.08
N THR A 223 1.49 -2.67 12.64
CA THR A 223 1.43 -4.05 12.18
C THR A 223 1.18 -5.02 13.32
N ARG A 224 0.63 -6.18 12.97
CA ARG A 224 0.50 -7.33 13.87
C ARG A 224 0.92 -8.59 13.14
N LEU A 225 1.60 -9.49 13.83
CA LEU A 225 1.82 -10.86 13.35
C LEU A 225 0.70 -11.74 13.89
N LEU A 226 0.13 -12.58 13.05
CA LEU A 226 -0.90 -13.55 13.43
C LEU A 226 -0.29 -14.93 13.62
N ASP A 227 -0.98 -15.78 14.39
CA ASP A 227 -0.50 -17.13 14.73
C ASP A 227 -0.34 -18.05 13.51
N ASP A 228 -1.03 -17.73 12.41
CA ASP A 228 -0.96 -18.48 11.15
C ASP A 228 0.15 -17.99 10.20
N GLY A 229 1.01 -17.08 10.66
CA GLY A 229 2.13 -16.53 9.89
C GLY A 229 1.76 -15.38 8.95
N ARG A 230 0.47 -15.07 8.78
CA ARG A 230 0.06 -13.84 8.09
C ARG A 230 0.36 -12.62 8.96
N ALA A 231 0.44 -11.46 8.32
CA ALA A 231 0.59 -10.20 9.03
C ALA A 231 -0.50 -9.22 8.63
N GLU A 232 -0.83 -8.36 9.57
CA GLU A 232 -1.73 -7.23 9.41
C GLU A 232 -0.90 -5.95 9.27
N VAL A 233 -1.31 -5.04 8.39
CA VAL A 233 -0.79 -3.68 8.30
C VAL A 233 -1.94 -2.69 8.16
N GLY A 234 -1.85 -1.57 8.86
CA GLY A 234 -2.75 -0.43 8.64
C GLY A 234 -2.19 0.86 9.21
N GLY A 235 -2.99 1.90 9.08
CA GLY A 235 -2.68 3.24 9.58
C GLY A 235 -3.71 4.24 9.06
N ARG A 236 -3.49 5.52 9.37
CA ARG A 236 -4.40 6.57 8.94
C ARG A 236 -4.33 6.74 7.43
N THR A 237 -5.49 6.85 6.79
CA THR A 237 -5.61 7.24 5.39
C THR A 237 -6.42 8.53 5.33
N VAL A 238 -6.03 9.45 4.46
CA VAL A 238 -6.74 10.70 4.22
C VAL A 238 -7.03 10.89 2.74
N ALA A 239 -8.18 11.49 2.43
CA ALA A 239 -8.44 11.97 1.08
C ALA A 239 -7.47 13.11 0.73
N ASP A 240 -7.02 13.15 -0.52
CA ASP A 240 -6.10 14.18 -1.00
C ASP A 240 -6.76 15.05 -2.06
N ARG A 241 -6.98 14.48 -3.25
CA ARG A 241 -7.52 15.20 -4.41
C ARG A 241 -8.20 14.24 -5.38
N VAL A 242 -9.00 14.79 -6.28
CA VAL A 242 -9.52 14.08 -7.45
C VAL A 242 -8.98 14.75 -8.69
N ILE A 243 -8.40 13.98 -9.60
CA ILE A 243 -7.83 14.49 -10.85
C ILE A 243 -8.49 13.80 -12.05
N PRO A 244 -8.56 14.46 -13.22
CA PRO A 244 -9.13 13.83 -14.41
C PRO A 244 -8.23 12.72 -14.94
N LEU A 245 -8.85 11.61 -15.34
CA LEU A 245 -8.23 10.53 -16.11
C LEU A 245 -8.11 10.97 -17.58
N ARG A 246 -6.92 11.43 -17.97
CA ARG A 246 -6.62 11.92 -19.32
C ARG A 246 -6.26 10.78 -20.28
#